data_AF-A0A4Q2XKF7-F1
#
_entry.id   AF-A0A4Q2XKF7-F1
#
_cell.length_a   1.000
_cell.length_b   1.000
_cell.length_c   1.000
_cell.angle_alpha   90.00
_cell.angle_beta   90.00
_cell.angle_gamma   90.00
#
_symmetry.space_group_name_H-M   'P 1'
#
loop_
_entity.id
_entity.type
_entity.pdbx_description
1 polymer ?
#
loop_
_entity_poly.entity_id
_entity_poly.type
_entity_poly.pdbx_seq_one_letter_code
_entity_poly.pdbx_strand_id
1 'polypeptide(L)' 'MARKDLLDIAALEREEIEHLLEQSTPFKELFTRSVKKVPALKGKSVLMLFYEASTR' A
#
# COMPACT_ATOMS: atom_id res chain seq x y z
N MET A 1 5.33 -4.16 -12.03
CA MET A 1 4.77 -2.82 -11.82
C MET A 1 5.56 -1.83 -12.66
N ALA A 2 4.91 -1.25 -13.66
CA ALA A 2 5.58 -0.38 -14.64
C ALA A 2 5.97 0.99 -14.06
N ARG A 3 5.50 1.33 -12.85
CA ARG A 3 5.64 2.65 -12.23
C ARG A 3 6.34 2.56 -10.87
N LYS A 4 7.28 3.48 -10.65
CA LYS A 4 8.01 3.63 -9.38
C LYS A 4 7.25 4.48 -8.36
N ASP A 5 6.62 5.56 -8.82
CA ASP A 5 5.96 6.57 -7.98
C ASP A 5 4.43 6.55 -8.19
N LEU A 6 3.67 6.74 -7.11
CA LEU A 6 2.20 6.84 -7.12
C LEU A 6 1.79 8.25 -6.67
N LEU A 7 1.63 9.15 -7.64
CA LEU A 7 1.35 10.58 -7.40
C LEU A 7 -0.11 10.96 -7.66
N ASP A 8 -0.76 10.26 -8.58
CA ASP A 8 -2.15 10.45 -8.95
C ASP A 8 -2.81 9.13 -9.37
N ILE A 9 -4.14 9.11 -9.41
CA ILE A 9 -4.93 7.96 -9.88
C ILE A 9 -5.35 8.09 -11.35
N ALA A 10 -5.27 9.29 -11.94
CA ALA A 10 -5.78 9.58 -13.27
C ALA A 10 -4.89 8.96 -14.36
N ALA A 11 -3.59 8.83 -14.07
CA ALA A 11 -2.63 8.21 -14.95
C ALA A 11 -2.58 6.68 -14.80
N LEU A 12 -3.36 6.07 -13.91
CA LEU A 12 -3.37 4.62 -13.74
C LEU A 12 -4.24 3.95 -14.81
N GLU A 13 -3.71 2.91 -15.43
CA GLU A 13 -4.52 2.03 -16.26
C GLU A 13 -5.43 1.15 -15.40
N ARG A 14 -6.55 0.70 -15.98
CA ARG A 14 -7.54 -0.10 -15.27
C ARG A 14 -6.92 -1.35 -14.63
N GLU A 15 -6.05 -2.04 -15.37
CA GLU A 15 -5.39 -3.27 -14.94
C GLU A 15 -4.45 -3.01 -13.75
N GLU A 16 -3.82 -1.83 -13.67
CA GLU A 16 -2.99 -1.44 -12.53
C GLU A 16 -3.85 -1.25 -11.28
N ILE A 17 -5.02 -0.64 -11.42
CA ILE A 17 -5.98 -0.45 -10.33
C ILE A 17 -6.50 -1.80 -9.84
N GLU A 18 -6.95 -2.65 -10.75
CA GLU A 18 -7.46 -4.00 -10.42
C GLU A 18 -6.39 -4.82 -9.69
N HIS A 19 -5.14 -4.77 -10.16
CA HIS A 19 -4.04 -5.43 -9.47
C HIS A 19 -3.81 -4.92 -8.04
N LEU A 20 -3.82 -3.59 -7.82
CA LEU A 20 -3.67 -3.02 -6.47
C LEU A 20 -4.79 -3.48 -5.52
N LEU A 21 -6.03 -3.55 -6.01
CA LEU A 21 -7.19 -4.00 -5.25
C LEU A 21 -7.11 -5.49 -4.90
N GLU A 22 -6.72 -6.33 -5.86
CA GLU A 22 -6.50 -7.75 -5.65
C GLU A 22 -5.43 -7.99 -4.58
N GLN A 23 -4.28 -7.29 -4.67
CA GLN A 23 -3.21 -7.40 -3.68
C GLN A 23 -3.63 -6.89 -2.29
N SER A 24 -4.55 -5.92 -2.20
CA SER A 24 -5.00 -5.36 -0.92
C SER A 24 -5.84 -6.34 -0.08
N THR A 25 -6.53 -7.29 -0.73
CA THR A 25 -7.48 -8.18 -0.07
C THR A 25 -6.80 -9.11 0.97
N PRO A 26 -5.71 -9.83 0.63
CA PRO A 26 -4.97 -10.62 1.62
C PRO A 26 -4.36 -9.80 2.77
N PHE A 27 -3.98 -8.53 2.53
CA PHE A 27 -3.45 -7.67 3.59
C PHE A 27 -4.51 -7.26 4.60
N LYS A 28 -5.78 -7.14 4.18
CA LYS A 28 -6.90 -6.90 5.08
C LYS A 28 -7.07 -8.06 6.07
N GLU A 29 -6.95 -9.29 5.58
CA GLU A 29 -7.02 -10.51 6.41
C GLU A 29 -5.84 -10.62 7.38
N LEU A 30 -4.69 -10.02 7.06
CA LEU A 30 -3.52 -10.03 7.95
C LEU A 30 -3.83 -9.40 9.32
N PHE A 31 -4.72 -8.42 9.38
CA PHE A 31 -5.10 -7.76 10.63
C PHE A 31 -5.91 -8.65 11.58
N THR A 32 -6.55 -9.71 11.07
CA THR A 32 -7.33 -10.67 11.89
C THR A 32 -6.46 -11.80 12.45
N ARG A 33 -5.21 -11.95 11.97
CA ARG A 33 -4.30 -13.01 12.39
C ARG A 33 -3.64 -12.66 13.73
N SER A 34 -3.39 -13.69 14.53
CA SER A 34 -2.64 -13.60 15.81
C SER A 34 -1.21 -13.10 15.62
N VAL A 35 -0.60 -13.39 14.46
CA VAL A 35 0.72 -12.89 14.07
C VAL A 35 0.57 -11.94 12.89
N LYS A 36 0.71 -10.63 13.18
CA LYS A 36 0.55 -9.54 12.20
C LYS A 36 1.84 -9.19 11.43
N LYS A 37 2.98 -9.79 11.79
CA LYS A 37 4.29 -9.46 11.19
C LYS A 37 4.49 -10.26 9.90
N VAL A 38 4.38 -9.58 8.75
CA VAL A 38 4.82 -10.09 7.44
C VAL A 38 6.21 -9.56 7.08
N PRO A 39 7.05 -10.36 6.41
CA PRO A 39 8.42 -9.98 6.08
C PRO A 39 8.53 -8.94 4.95
N ALA A 40 7.43 -8.54 4.31
CA ALA A 40 7.42 -7.73 3.09
C ALA A 40 8.22 -6.42 3.18
N LEU A 41 8.23 -5.77 4.36
CA LEU A 41 8.97 -4.52 4.60
C LEU A 41 10.14 -4.69 5.59
N LYS A 42 10.59 -5.92 5.86
CA LYS A 42 11.68 -6.16 6.82
C LYS A 42 12.96 -5.45 6.37
N GLY A 43 13.51 -4.61 7.25
CA GLY A 43 14.70 -3.80 6.96
C GLY A 43 14.45 -2.58 6.07
N LYS A 44 13.18 -2.19 5.86
CA LYS A 44 12.78 -0.97 5.17
C LYS A 44 12.24 0.05 6.17
N SER A 45 12.54 1.33 5.95
CA SER A 45 11.96 2.45 6.69
C SER A 45 11.10 3.29 5.74
N VAL A 46 9.95 3.76 6.22
CA VAL A 46 9.04 4.65 5.48
C VAL A 46 9.03 5.99 6.19
N LEU A 47 9.28 7.07 5.44
CA LEU A 47 9.21 8.44 5.95
C LEU A 47 7.85 9.03 5.59
N MET A 48 7.13 9.53 6.59
CA MET A 48 5.84 10.19 6.41
C MET A 48 6.02 11.70 6.59
N LEU A 49 5.94 12.46 5.50
CA LEU A 49 6.07 13.92 5.50
C LEU A 49 4.67 14.55 5.38
N PHE A 50 4.21 15.18 6.45
CA PHE A 50 2.92 15.88 6.50
C PHE A 50 3.16 17.36 6.81
N TYR A 51 2.72 18.24 5.92
CA TYR A 51 2.71 19.69 6.16
C TYR A 51 1.43 20.16 6.89
N GLU A 52 0.40 19.31 6.91
CA GLU A 52 -0.90 19.55 7.52
C GLU A 52 -1.31 18.33 8.36
N ALA A 53 -2.17 18.52 9.38
CA ALA A 53 -2.61 17.42 10.24
C ALA A 53 -3.41 16.36 9.45
N SER A 54 -3.13 15.06 9.71
CA SER A 54 -3.78 13.92 9.05
C SER A 54 -4.02 12.79 10.06
N THR A 55 -5.25 12.30 10.17
CA THR A 55 -5.69 11.37 11.24
C THR A 55 -6.66 10.28 10.77
N ARG A 56 -6.63 9.92 9.48
CA ARG A 56 -7.54 8.91 8.91
C ARG A 56 -7.51 7.57 9.65
#